data_AF-A0ABD1FJW3-F1
#
_entry.id   AF-A0ABD1FJW3-F1
#
_cell.length_a   1.000
_cell.length_b   1.000
_cell.length_c   1.000
_cell.angle_alpha   90.00
_cell.angle_beta   90.00
_cell.angle_gamma   90.00
#
_symmetry.space_group_name_H-M   'P 1'
#
loop_
_entity.id
_entity.type
_entity.pdbx_description
1 polymer ?
#
loop_
_entity_poly.entity_id
_entity_poly.type
_entity_poly.pdbx_seq_one_letter_code
_entity_poly.pdbx_strand_id
1 'polypeptide(L)'
;MSALISQTCLSEDSNEEKRGNGLIYAEPRYRTVTRLLSWNVSFIDVVLITSPNGMLGLPFLTRKKGFTAKVYATKAASRIGQLMMEDLVYMHKEFRQFYGPESDEPIWMKWDRLEMLPLELKKTVFGADGTDFGCWMPLYSAADVKACMLKVKSLNYAEEICYNGIVIAKPLPSGLEIGSCNWRINGPRGNIAYISNFSSLNALEQVGNDEDRSGLANYLSNSSSADVNSETRSALLSTDEYLEEIDKLDFICSCSMDSIKAGGSILIPTGRLGIILQLLERFELHLTSENMKVPIFVISSVAEELMTFTSIIPEWLGQQCQDRLYSEKPSLFTHTEMLKDGRLYLFPAIHSVELLKIWQEPCIVFCPHWSLRLGPVTHLLRRWRGDQNSLLVIEEGVDANLVLLPFKPIAMKVLQCSFLSGMQLKKSLLLMKILQPKHVLFPEIFRRCVDTLKVSLSSSFYQENETLHIPHTEDSSRLHIDMDLARQIKYTKFEEQNVDISRLKGKLTVEHGRYKAVR
;
A
#
# COMPACT_ATOMS: atom_id res chain seq x y z
N MET A 1 -7.13 2.31 2.34
CA MET A 1 -8.56 2.32 2.70
C MET A 1 -8.95 3.74 3.07
N SER A 2 -9.71 4.43 2.23
CA SER A 2 -10.13 5.81 2.52
C SER A 2 -11.40 5.80 3.38
N ALA A 3 -11.50 6.71 4.34
CA ALA A 3 -12.70 6.92 5.17
C ALA A 3 -13.34 8.26 4.79
N LEU A 4 -14.66 8.31 4.52
CA LEU A 4 -15.30 9.51 3.96
C LEU A 4 -15.85 10.52 4.96
N ILE A 5 -15.83 10.21 6.25
CA ILE A 5 -16.81 10.83 7.15
C ILE A 5 -16.14 11.79 8.10
N SER A 6 -16.76 12.95 8.26
CA SER A 6 -16.28 14.04 9.09
C SER A 6 -16.60 13.83 10.57
N GLN A 7 -15.70 14.27 11.45
CA GLN A 7 -16.02 14.57 12.84
C GLN A 7 -16.29 16.06 13.01
N THR A 8 -17.44 16.44 13.59
CA THR A 8 -17.46 17.42 14.68
C THR A 8 -18.39 16.92 15.78
N CYS A 9 -18.13 17.39 16.99
CA CYS A 9 -19.03 17.21 18.13
C CYS A 9 -20.46 17.59 17.76
N LEU A 10 -21.43 16.82 18.25
CA LEU A 10 -22.68 17.41 18.71
C LEU A 10 -22.27 18.43 19.79
N SER A 11 -22.11 19.70 19.42
CA SER A 11 -22.39 20.75 20.38
C SER A 11 -23.85 20.57 20.78
N GLU A 12 -24.13 20.70 22.07
CA GLU A 12 -25.47 20.66 22.65
C GLU A 12 -26.40 21.80 22.17
N ASP A 13 -26.13 22.38 21.01
CA ASP A 13 -27.04 23.29 20.33
C ASP A 13 -27.81 22.51 19.27
N SER A 14 -29.01 22.10 19.68
CA SER A 14 -30.10 21.50 18.91
C SER A 14 -30.62 22.37 17.74
N ASN A 15 -29.75 23.17 17.10
CA ASN A 15 -30.09 24.11 16.02
C ASN A 15 -29.04 24.22 14.89
N GLU A 16 -27.96 23.43 14.85
CA GLU A 16 -26.95 23.48 13.76
C GLU A 16 -27.31 22.73 12.46
N GLU A 17 -28.56 22.25 12.31
CA GLU A 17 -29.07 21.66 11.05
C GLU A 17 -29.16 22.65 9.86
N LYS A 18 -28.71 23.91 10.01
CA LYS A 18 -28.83 24.98 9.00
C LYS A 18 -27.54 25.49 8.37
N ARG A 19 -26.36 24.92 8.65
CA ARG A 19 -25.12 25.33 7.97
C ARG A 19 -24.69 24.31 6.93
N GLY A 20 -24.76 24.71 5.66
CA GLY A 20 -24.22 23.98 4.49
C GLY A 20 -22.70 23.88 4.50
N ASN A 21 -22.11 23.34 5.57
CA ASN A 21 -20.67 23.29 5.82
C ASN A 21 -19.97 22.15 5.06
N GLY A 22 -20.66 21.39 4.22
CA GLY A 22 -20.06 20.33 3.42
C GLY A 22 -19.43 19.21 4.24
N LEU A 23 -20.05 18.84 5.37
CA LEU A 23 -19.64 17.74 6.24
C LEU A 23 -20.82 16.77 6.45
N ILE A 24 -20.51 15.49 6.66
CA ILE A 24 -21.45 14.45 7.07
C ILE A 24 -21.15 14.08 8.51
N TYR A 25 -22.11 14.30 9.41
CA TYR A 25 -22.00 13.96 10.83
C TYR A 25 -22.61 12.57 11.07
N ALA A 26 -21.76 11.54 11.01
CA ALA A 26 -22.18 10.15 11.14
C ALA A 26 -21.03 9.28 11.64
N GLU A 27 -21.31 8.01 11.93
CA GLU A 27 -20.27 7.04 12.22
C GLU A 27 -19.39 6.82 10.98
N PRO A 28 -18.05 6.79 11.10
CA PRO A 28 -17.16 6.59 9.96
C PRO A 28 -17.43 5.30 9.17
N ARG A 29 -17.56 5.47 7.85
CA ARG A 29 -17.67 4.39 6.88
C ARG A 29 -16.45 4.36 5.98
N TYR A 30 -16.15 3.14 5.55
CA TYR A 30 -14.90 2.79 4.89
C TYR A 30 -15.19 2.39 3.46
N ARG A 31 -14.42 2.97 2.54
CA ARG A 31 -14.53 2.65 1.11
C ARG A 31 -13.92 1.29 0.85
N THR A 32 -14.71 0.37 0.31
CA THR A 32 -14.21 -0.88 -0.27
C THR A 32 -14.10 -0.76 -1.78
N VAL A 33 -13.58 -1.80 -2.43
CA VAL A 33 -13.64 -1.95 -3.89
C VAL A 33 -15.10 -1.81 -4.36
N THR A 34 -15.34 -1.04 -5.42
CA THR A 34 -16.68 -0.85 -5.98
C THR A 34 -17.27 -2.20 -6.36
N ARG A 35 -18.58 -2.39 -6.16
CA ARG A 35 -19.27 -3.66 -6.45
C ARG A 35 -18.78 -4.88 -5.65
N LEU A 36 -17.99 -4.71 -4.57
CA LEU A 36 -17.62 -5.84 -3.70
C LEU A 36 -18.86 -6.65 -3.29
N LEU A 37 -19.99 -5.99 -3.00
CA LEU A 37 -21.26 -6.66 -2.67
C LEU A 37 -21.76 -7.61 -3.75
N SER A 38 -21.63 -7.27 -5.03
CA SER A 38 -22.08 -8.09 -6.16
C SER A 38 -21.07 -9.16 -6.58
N TRP A 39 -19.88 -9.21 -5.97
CA TRP A 39 -18.93 -10.29 -6.23
C TRP A 39 -19.45 -11.62 -5.66
N ASN A 40 -19.49 -12.64 -6.51
CA ASN A 40 -19.61 -14.00 -6.04
C ASN A 40 -18.23 -14.49 -5.56
N VAL A 41 -17.99 -14.35 -4.25
CA VAL A 41 -16.73 -14.71 -3.62
C VAL A 41 -16.40 -16.20 -3.68
N SER A 42 -17.38 -17.06 -4.02
CA SER A 42 -17.13 -18.50 -4.19
C SER A 42 -16.31 -18.83 -5.44
N PHE A 43 -16.20 -17.89 -6.39
CA PHE A 43 -15.35 -18.04 -7.59
C PHE A 43 -13.90 -17.59 -7.37
N ILE A 44 -13.58 -17.10 -6.18
CA ILE A 44 -12.21 -16.71 -5.83
C ILE A 44 -11.50 -17.93 -5.24
N ASP A 45 -10.50 -18.43 -5.95
CA ASP A 45 -9.66 -19.54 -5.49
C ASP A 45 -8.55 -19.09 -4.54
N VAL A 46 -7.88 -17.99 -4.92
CA VAL A 46 -6.66 -17.51 -4.25
C VAL A 46 -6.68 -15.98 -4.16
N VAL A 47 -6.27 -15.46 -3.01
CA VAL A 47 -6.02 -14.03 -2.78
C VAL A 47 -4.56 -13.85 -2.43
N LEU A 48 -3.86 -12.98 -3.16
CA LEU A 48 -2.45 -12.66 -2.95
C LEU A 48 -2.32 -11.22 -2.45
N ILE A 49 -1.71 -11.03 -1.28
CA ILE A 49 -1.52 -9.70 -0.67
C ILE A 49 -0.10 -9.22 -0.93
N THR A 50 0.02 -7.98 -1.40
CA THR A 50 1.29 -7.38 -1.84
C THR A 50 1.94 -6.50 -0.78
N SER A 51 1.19 -5.96 0.17
CA SER A 51 1.72 -5.03 1.19
C SER A 51 0.89 -5.08 2.48
N PRO A 52 1.43 -4.57 3.62
CA PRO A 52 0.65 -4.45 4.86
C PRO A 52 -0.66 -3.68 4.68
N ASN A 53 -0.64 -2.59 3.88
CA ASN A 53 -1.83 -1.81 3.56
C ASN A 53 -2.91 -2.62 2.83
N GLY A 54 -2.52 -3.59 2.00
CA GLY A 54 -3.44 -4.51 1.33
C GLY A 54 -4.25 -5.38 2.29
N MET A 55 -3.77 -5.58 3.53
CA MET A 55 -4.49 -6.34 4.56
C MET A 55 -5.72 -5.61 5.09
N LEU A 56 -5.73 -4.28 5.13
CA LEU A 56 -6.82 -3.50 5.72
C LEU A 56 -8.18 -3.85 5.13
N GLY A 57 -8.25 -4.10 3.81
CA GLY A 57 -9.48 -4.45 3.11
C GLY A 57 -9.90 -5.92 3.23
N LEU A 58 -9.01 -6.79 3.71
CA LEU A 58 -9.20 -8.23 3.68
C LEU A 58 -10.38 -8.72 4.54
N PRO A 59 -10.64 -8.21 5.76
CA PRO A 59 -11.78 -8.67 6.55
C PRO A 59 -13.13 -8.40 5.89
N PHE A 60 -13.25 -7.35 5.07
CA PHE A 60 -14.46 -7.07 4.29
C PHE A 60 -14.76 -8.19 3.28
N LEU A 61 -13.72 -8.77 2.71
CA LEU A 61 -13.82 -9.90 1.77
C LEU A 61 -14.04 -11.22 2.51
N THR A 62 -13.23 -11.51 3.52
CA THR A 62 -13.21 -12.82 4.19
C THR A 62 -14.41 -13.09 5.08
N ARG A 63 -15.12 -12.04 5.55
CA ARG A 63 -16.38 -12.18 6.32
C ARG A 63 -17.60 -12.53 5.46
N LYS A 64 -17.51 -12.40 4.13
CA LYS A 64 -18.62 -12.76 3.24
C LYS A 64 -18.91 -14.25 3.31
N LYS A 65 -20.21 -14.59 3.35
CA LYS A 65 -20.68 -15.98 3.27
C LYS A 65 -20.20 -16.62 1.96
N GLY A 66 -19.70 -17.85 2.04
CA GLY A 66 -19.17 -18.59 0.88
C GLY A 66 -17.73 -18.27 0.50
N PHE A 67 -17.01 -17.42 1.25
CA PHE A 67 -15.58 -17.20 1.02
C PHE A 67 -14.76 -18.43 1.45
N THR A 68 -14.17 -19.12 0.48
CA THR A 68 -13.34 -20.32 0.69
C THR A 68 -11.92 -20.18 0.12
N ALA A 69 -11.59 -19.01 -0.44
CA ALA A 69 -10.31 -18.76 -1.08
C ALA A 69 -9.14 -18.92 -0.09
N LYS A 70 -8.00 -19.40 -0.57
CA LYS A 70 -6.75 -19.37 0.20
C LYS A 70 -6.14 -17.98 0.11
N VAL A 71 -5.80 -17.39 1.25
CA VAL A 71 -5.15 -16.08 1.30
C VAL A 71 -3.68 -16.26 1.59
N TYR A 72 -2.82 -15.62 0.80
CA TYR A 72 -1.38 -15.64 0.99
C TYR A 72 -0.83 -14.24 1.09
N ALA A 73 0.07 -14.05 2.04
CA ALA A 73 0.74 -12.79 2.33
C ALA A 73 2.13 -13.10 2.88
N THR A 74 3.06 -12.15 2.84
CA THR A 74 4.33 -12.32 3.53
C THR A 74 4.12 -12.30 5.05
N LYS A 75 5.01 -12.93 5.82
CA LYS A 75 4.93 -12.91 7.30
C LYS A 75 4.91 -11.48 7.86
N ALA A 76 5.82 -10.64 7.37
CA ALA A 76 5.89 -9.24 7.80
C ALA A 76 4.63 -8.45 7.42
N ALA A 77 4.13 -8.56 6.18
CA ALA A 77 2.89 -7.88 5.80
C ALA A 77 1.68 -8.38 6.58
N SER A 78 1.63 -9.68 6.88
CA SER A 78 0.54 -10.28 7.67
C SER A 78 0.52 -9.72 9.09
N ARG A 79 1.68 -9.64 9.77
CA ARG A 79 1.76 -9.16 11.15
C ARG A 79 1.53 -7.65 11.24
N ILE A 80 2.19 -6.86 10.40
CA ILE A 80 1.99 -5.39 10.38
C ILE A 80 0.53 -5.08 10.01
N GLY A 81 0.01 -5.73 8.97
CA GLY A 81 -1.38 -5.56 8.55
C GLY A 81 -2.39 -5.95 9.62
N GLN A 82 -2.13 -7.01 10.40
CA GLN A 82 -2.96 -7.37 11.55
C GLN A 82 -3.02 -6.24 12.57
N LEU A 83 -1.87 -5.70 12.97
CA LEU A 83 -1.78 -4.60 13.95
C LEU A 83 -2.49 -3.34 13.44
N MET A 84 -2.36 -3.03 12.14
CA MET A 84 -3.09 -1.92 11.52
C MET A 84 -4.61 -2.11 11.57
N MET A 85 -5.11 -3.34 11.35
CA MET A 85 -6.53 -3.66 11.46
C MET A 85 -7.03 -3.56 12.91
N GLU A 86 -6.25 -4.03 13.87
CA GLU A 86 -6.57 -3.98 15.30
C GLU A 86 -6.62 -2.53 15.80
N ASP A 87 -5.66 -1.70 15.43
CA ASP A 87 -5.63 -0.28 15.77
C ASP A 87 -6.78 0.49 15.12
N LEU A 88 -7.15 0.14 13.88
CA LEU A 88 -8.31 0.72 13.21
C LEU A 88 -9.62 0.41 13.94
N VAL A 89 -9.80 -0.85 14.36
CA VAL A 89 -10.95 -1.28 15.17
C VAL A 89 -10.95 -0.58 16.53
N TYR A 90 -9.79 -0.40 17.15
CA TYR A 90 -9.65 0.31 18.42
C TYR A 90 -10.10 1.77 18.29
N MET A 91 -9.56 2.52 17.32
CA MET A 91 -9.94 3.93 17.10
C MET A 91 -11.42 4.10 16.75
N HIS A 92 -11.99 3.15 16.00
CA HIS A 92 -13.41 3.18 15.67
C HIS A 92 -14.30 2.85 16.89
N LYS A 93 -13.86 1.93 17.76
CA LYS A 93 -14.54 1.65 19.03
C LYS A 93 -14.50 2.88 19.94
N GLU A 94 -13.34 3.55 20.05
CA GLU A 94 -13.20 4.79 20.80
C GLU A 94 -14.15 5.87 20.28
N PHE A 95 -14.23 6.03 18.95
CA PHE A 95 -15.22 6.93 18.32
C PHE A 95 -16.65 6.65 18.80
N ARG A 96 -17.10 5.38 18.74
CA ARG A 96 -18.44 4.99 19.16
C ARG A 96 -18.68 5.21 20.66
N GLN A 97 -17.65 5.08 21.49
CA GLN A 97 -17.77 5.35 22.92
C GLN A 97 -18.00 6.84 23.20
N PHE A 98 -17.34 7.72 22.44
CA PHE A 98 -17.50 9.17 22.61
C PHE A 98 -18.76 9.75 21.97
N TYR A 99 -19.12 9.29 20.77
CA TYR A 99 -20.22 9.87 19.98
C TYR A 99 -21.49 9.02 19.94
N GLY A 100 -21.45 7.81 20.49
CA GLY A 100 -22.55 6.84 20.41
C GLY A 100 -22.55 6.03 19.11
N PRO A 101 -23.22 4.87 19.09
CA PRO A 101 -23.43 4.10 17.87
C PRO A 101 -24.47 4.78 16.96
N GLU A 102 -24.29 4.71 15.64
CA GLU A 102 -25.34 5.07 14.68
C GLU A 102 -26.42 3.96 14.62
N SER A 103 -27.62 4.32 14.13
CA SER A 103 -28.66 3.34 13.81
C SER A 103 -28.21 2.38 12.69
N ASP A 104 -28.81 1.19 12.63
CA ASP A 104 -28.47 0.16 11.62
C ASP A 104 -28.53 0.68 10.18
N GLU A 105 -29.49 1.57 9.89
CA GLU A 105 -29.54 2.36 8.66
C GLU A 105 -29.05 3.79 8.90
N PRO A 106 -27.92 4.19 8.29
CA PRO A 106 -27.37 5.53 8.49
C PRO A 106 -28.26 6.58 7.84
N ILE A 107 -28.64 7.60 8.62
CA ILE A 107 -29.64 8.60 8.22
C ILE A 107 -29.14 9.39 7.00
N TRP A 108 -27.84 9.67 6.91
CA TRP A 108 -27.25 10.43 5.82
C TRP A 108 -27.26 9.70 4.47
N MET A 109 -27.44 8.37 4.47
CA MET A 109 -27.55 7.56 3.25
C MET A 109 -28.97 7.53 2.68
N LYS A 110 -29.95 8.17 3.33
CA LYS A 110 -31.31 8.28 2.78
C LYS A 110 -31.31 9.28 1.61
N TRP A 111 -32.13 8.99 0.58
CA TRP A 111 -32.16 9.76 -0.67
C TRP A 111 -32.38 11.26 -0.47
N ASP A 112 -33.29 11.62 0.43
CA ASP A 112 -33.59 12.99 0.83
C ASP A 112 -32.38 13.73 1.41
N ARG A 113 -31.53 13.04 2.18
CA ARG A 113 -30.29 13.62 2.72
C ARG A 113 -29.19 13.70 1.67
N LEU A 114 -29.09 12.71 0.78
CA LEU A 114 -28.11 12.69 -0.30
C LEU A 114 -28.33 13.83 -1.31
N GLU A 115 -29.57 14.18 -1.62
CA GLU A 115 -29.90 15.32 -2.49
C GLU A 115 -29.41 16.66 -1.93
N MET A 116 -29.35 16.79 -0.60
CA MET A 116 -28.89 18.01 0.06
C MET A 116 -27.36 18.12 0.18
N LEU A 117 -26.61 17.08 -0.17
CA LEU A 117 -25.14 17.13 -0.11
C LEU A 117 -24.57 18.13 -1.13
N PRO A 118 -23.54 18.91 -0.75
CA PRO A 118 -22.79 19.73 -1.70
C PRO A 118 -22.17 18.89 -2.82
N LEU A 119 -21.99 19.50 -3.99
CA LEU A 119 -21.54 18.82 -5.21
C LEU A 119 -20.22 18.05 -5.00
N GLU A 120 -19.26 18.63 -4.27
CA GLU A 120 -17.97 17.99 -4.00
C GLU A 120 -18.10 16.74 -3.12
N LEU A 121 -18.99 16.76 -2.13
CA LEU A 121 -19.29 15.57 -1.35
C LEU A 121 -20.06 14.53 -2.17
N LYS A 122 -20.98 14.95 -3.06
CA LYS A 122 -21.69 14.04 -3.97
C LYS A 122 -20.71 13.30 -4.89
N LYS A 123 -19.75 14.00 -5.50
CA LYS A 123 -18.69 13.36 -6.30
C LYS A 123 -17.92 12.31 -5.50
N THR A 124 -17.67 12.58 -4.23
CA THR A 124 -16.92 11.67 -3.37
C THR A 124 -17.75 10.47 -2.90
N VAL A 125 -19.04 10.67 -2.62
CA VAL A 125 -19.98 9.63 -2.15
C VAL A 125 -20.39 8.70 -3.30
N PHE A 126 -20.72 9.28 -4.46
CA PHE A 126 -21.23 8.55 -5.61
C PHE A 126 -20.14 8.14 -6.61
N GLY A 127 -18.92 8.66 -6.47
CA GLY A 127 -17.84 8.48 -7.45
C GLY A 127 -18.06 9.34 -8.70
N ALA A 128 -17.09 9.34 -9.60
CA ALA A 128 -17.15 10.09 -10.86
C ALA A 128 -18.34 9.65 -11.74
N ASP A 129 -18.65 8.34 -11.74
CA ASP A 129 -19.66 7.74 -12.60
C ASP A 129 -20.99 7.44 -11.88
N GLY A 130 -21.15 7.89 -10.63
CA GLY A 130 -22.38 7.71 -9.86
C GLY A 130 -22.60 6.32 -9.25
N THR A 131 -21.68 5.37 -9.46
CA THR A 131 -21.88 3.94 -9.09
C THR A 131 -21.25 3.51 -7.77
N ASP A 132 -20.51 4.39 -7.10
CA ASP A 132 -19.71 4.02 -5.93
C ASP A 132 -20.50 4.02 -4.62
N PHE A 133 -21.76 4.43 -4.60
CA PHE A 133 -22.52 4.55 -3.35
C PHE A 133 -22.54 3.24 -2.52
N GLY A 134 -22.63 2.09 -3.18
CA GLY A 134 -22.63 0.77 -2.53
C GLY A 134 -21.27 0.30 -1.98
N CYS A 135 -20.21 1.09 -2.11
CA CYS A 135 -18.87 0.75 -1.62
C CYS A 135 -18.60 1.22 -0.17
N TRP A 136 -19.51 1.99 0.43
CA TRP A 136 -19.38 2.52 1.79
C TRP A 136 -19.85 1.53 2.85
N MET A 137 -18.90 0.89 3.53
CA MET A 137 -19.17 -0.18 4.48
C MET A 137 -18.96 0.26 5.94
N PRO A 138 -19.75 -0.26 6.90
CA PRO A 138 -19.40 -0.18 8.32
C PRO A 138 -18.15 -1.01 8.60
N LEU A 139 -17.32 -0.58 9.55
CA LEU A 139 -16.08 -1.29 9.89
C LEU A 139 -16.35 -2.74 10.30
N TYR A 140 -15.40 -3.62 10.01
CA TYR A 140 -15.37 -4.96 10.58
C TYR A 140 -15.07 -4.94 12.09
N SER A 141 -15.41 -6.02 12.77
CA SER A 141 -15.17 -6.18 14.22
C SER A 141 -13.80 -6.81 14.53
N ALA A 142 -13.39 -6.78 15.80
CA ALA A 142 -12.20 -7.50 16.25
C ALA A 142 -12.32 -9.03 16.03
N ALA A 143 -13.55 -9.58 16.08
CA ALA A 143 -13.79 -10.99 15.79
C ALA A 143 -13.57 -11.29 14.29
N ASP A 144 -14.00 -10.38 13.41
CA ASP A 144 -13.75 -10.49 11.96
C ASP A 144 -12.26 -10.44 11.65
N VAL A 145 -11.49 -9.58 12.33
CA VAL A 145 -10.01 -9.53 12.17
C VAL A 145 -9.39 -10.87 12.56
N LYS A 146 -9.75 -11.42 13.72
CA LYS A 146 -9.26 -12.74 14.15
C LYS A 146 -9.62 -13.85 13.16
N ALA A 147 -10.89 -13.91 12.74
CA ALA A 147 -11.36 -14.90 11.78
C ALA A 147 -10.70 -14.75 10.40
N CYS A 148 -10.41 -13.51 9.99
CA CYS A 148 -9.67 -13.20 8.78
C CYS A 148 -8.24 -13.74 8.86
N MET A 149 -7.52 -13.47 9.95
CA MET A 149 -6.13 -13.92 10.11
C MET A 149 -5.99 -15.44 10.16
N LEU A 150 -6.98 -16.18 10.65
CA LEU A 150 -6.99 -17.66 10.58
C LEU A 150 -7.02 -18.20 9.15
N LYS A 151 -7.46 -17.40 8.17
CA LYS A 151 -7.48 -17.76 6.74
C LYS A 151 -6.21 -17.36 5.99
N VAL A 152 -5.35 -16.53 6.61
CA VAL A 152 -4.12 -16.03 6.00
C VAL A 152 -3.00 -17.04 6.22
N LYS A 153 -2.42 -17.54 5.13
CA LYS A 153 -1.18 -18.29 5.17
C LYS A 153 -0.01 -17.34 4.92
N SER A 154 0.78 -17.11 5.96
CA SER A 154 1.99 -16.31 5.88
C SER A 154 3.13 -17.07 5.21
N LEU A 155 3.86 -16.40 4.32
CA LEU A 155 4.99 -16.94 3.55
C LEU A 155 6.28 -16.13 3.82
N ASN A 156 7.43 -16.78 3.69
CA ASN A 156 8.71 -16.10 3.54
C ASN A 156 8.88 -15.54 2.12
N TYR A 157 9.79 -14.58 1.93
CA TYR A 157 10.23 -14.23 0.57
C TYR A 157 10.80 -15.46 -0.14
N ALA A 158 10.53 -15.55 -1.43
CA ALA A 158 10.91 -16.66 -2.31
C ALA A 158 10.34 -18.04 -1.92
N GLU A 159 9.46 -18.14 -0.92
CA GLU A 159 8.76 -19.37 -0.62
C GLU A 159 7.73 -19.67 -1.72
N GLU A 160 7.88 -20.81 -2.38
CA GLU A 160 6.97 -21.24 -3.43
C GLU A 160 5.77 -21.97 -2.85
N ILE A 161 4.58 -21.51 -3.20
CA ILE A 161 3.34 -22.22 -2.91
C ILE A 161 2.80 -22.85 -4.17
N CYS A 162 2.25 -24.06 -4.05
CA CYS A 162 1.54 -24.72 -5.12
C CYS A 162 0.06 -24.86 -4.76
N TYR A 163 -0.81 -24.16 -5.49
CA TYR A 163 -2.26 -24.31 -5.38
C TYR A 163 -2.74 -25.38 -6.35
N ASN A 164 -3.36 -26.44 -5.79
CA ASN A 164 -3.94 -27.57 -6.50
C ASN A 164 -3.00 -28.26 -7.52
N GLY A 165 -1.67 -28.17 -7.35
CA GLY A 165 -0.69 -28.73 -8.30
C GLY A 165 -0.51 -27.91 -9.60
N ILE A 166 -1.33 -26.87 -9.80
CA ILE A 166 -1.49 -26.18 -11.09
C ILE A 166 -0.88 -24.79 -11.07
N VAL A 167 -1.10 -24.03 -9.99
CA VAL A 167 -0.64 -22.64 -9.92
C VAL A 167 0.47 -22.55 -8.87
N ILE A 168 1.66 -22.12 -9.29
CA ILE A 168 2.75 -21.80 -8.38
C ILE A 168 2.79 -20.31 -8.17
N ALA A 169 2.73 -19.84 -6.93
CA ALA A 169 2.96 -18.44 -6.61
C ALA A 169 4.18 -18.28 -5.71
N LYS A 170 4.90 -17.18 -5.90
CA LYS A 170 6.14 -16.86 -5.20
C LYS A 170 6.20 -15.36 -4.91
N PRO A 171 6.27 -14.94 -3.63
CA PRO A 171 6.46 -13.54 -3.28
C PRO A 171 7.94 -13.17 -3.40
N LEU A 172 8.24 -12.08 -4.10
CA LEU A 172 9.58 -11.50 -4.24
C LEU A 172 9.60 -10.12 -3.59
N PRO A 173 10.67 -9.70 -2.91
CA PRO A 173 10.72 -8.39 -2.25
C PRO A 173 10.49 -7.26 -3.26
N SER A 174 9.63 -6.30 -2.92
CA SER A 174 9.40 -5.12 -3.76
C SER A 174 10.30 -3.93 -3.42
N GLY A 175 10.88 -3.92 -2.21
CA GLY A 175 11.73 -2.82 -1.72
C GLY A 175 10.97 -1.58 -1.22
N LEU A 176 9.64 -1.57 -1.28
CA LEU A 176 8.81 -0.39 -0.97
C LEU A 176 8.55 -0.18 0.53
N GLU A 177 8.17 -1.24 1.22
CA GLU A 177 7.85 -1.20 2.65
C GLU A 177 8.16 -2.58 3.24
N ILE A 178 8.40 -2.64 4.54
CA ILE A 178 8.63 -3.88 5.27
C ILE A 178 7.51 -4.88 5.00
N GLY A 179 7.89 -6.04 4.43
CA GLY A 179 6.97 -7.11 4.05
C GLY A 179 6.31 -6.97 2.68
N SER A 180 6.51 -5.86 1.96
CA SER A 180 5.91 -5.70 0.64
C SER A 180 6.57 -6.60 -0.41
N CYS A 181 5.75 -7.17 -1.29
CA CYS A 181 6.19 -8.12 -2.31
C CYS A 181 5.52 -7.93 -3.67
N ASN A 182 6.28 -8.25 -4.71
CA ASN A 182 5.81 -8.55 -6.05
C ASN A 182 5.49 -10.05 -6.14
N TRP A 183 4.42 -10.41 -6.84
CA TRP A 183 4.03 -11.82 -6.99
C TRP A 183 4.45 -12.36 -8.36
N ARG A 184 5.19 -13.46 -8.36
CA ARG A 184 5.37 -14.29 -9.56
C ARG A 184 4.40 -15.46 -9.50
N ILE A 185 3.56 -15.59 -10.50
CA ILE A 185 2.52 -16.62 -10.61
C ILE A 185 2.80 -17.43 -11.86
N ASN A 186 3.19 -18.69 -11.72
CA ASN A 186 3.39 -19.60 -12.82
C ASN A 186 2.19 -20.54 -12.92
N GLY A 187 1.60 -20.66 -14.10
CA GLY A 187 0.57 -21.63 -14.40
C GLY A 187 0.85 -22.37 -15.71
N PRO A 188 0.02 -23.36 -16.05
CA PRO A 188 0.18 -24.15 -17.28
C PRO A 188 0.01 -23.32 -18.56
N ARG A 189 -0.69 -22.18 -18.47
CA ARG A 189 -0.99 -21.26 -19.57
C ARG A 189 -0.06 -20.05 -19.62
N GLY A 190 0.98 -20.02 -18.79
CA GLY A 190 1.95 -18.94 -18.77
C GLY A 190 2.29 -18.43 -17.39
N ASN A 191 3.27 -17.53 -17.36
CA ASN A 191 3.77 -16.91 -16.14
C ASN A 191 3.33 -15.45 -16.11
N ILE A 192 2.80 -15.02 -14.97
CA ILE A 192 2.38 -13.66 -14.67
C ILE A 192 3.31 -13.11 -13.61
N ALA A 193 3.79 -11.89 -13.81
CA ALA A 193 4.47 -11.12 -12.78
C ALA A 193 3.58 -9.93 -12.42
N TYR A 194 3.13 -9.88 -11.16
CA TYR A 194 2.41 -8.74 -10.61
C TYR A 194 3.40 -7.86 -9.85
N ILE A 195 3.63 -6.66 -10.39
CA ILE A 195 4.53 -5.66 -9.81
C ILE A 195 3.67 -4.65 -9.07
N SER A 196 3.83 -4.59 -7.75
CA SER A 196 3.08 -3.67 -6.91
C SER A 196 3.66 -2.26 -6.98
N ASN A 197 2.76 -1.26 -6.98
CA ASN A 197 3.02 0.16 -6.73
C ASN A 197 3.94 0.89 -7.73
N PHE A 198 3.30 1.52 -8.71
CA PHE A 198 3.90 2.45 -9.66
C PHE A 198 3.60 3.88 -9.21
N SER A 199 4.59 4.78 -9.19
CA SER A 199 4.32 6.18 -8.85
C SER A 199 3.53 6.85 -9.99
N SER A 200 2.25 7.14 -9.77
CA SER A 200 1.38 7.81 -10.76
C SER A 200 1.63 9.31 -10.86
N LEU A 201 2.04 9.96 -9.75
CA LEU A 201 2.27 11.41 -9.72
C LEU A 201 3.38 11.82 -10.70
N ASN A 202 4.49 11.10 -10.68
CA ASN A 202 5.64 11.43 -11.52
C ASN A 202 5.40 11.10 -13.01
N ALA A 203 4.52 10.15 -13.33
CA ALA A 203 4.35 9.68 -14.70
C ALA A 203 3.64 10.71 -15.60
N LEU A 204 2.71 11.51 -15.07
CA LEU A 204 2.00 12.51 -15.86
C LEU A 204 2.79 13.81 -15.99
N GLU A 205 3.54 14.20 -14.97
CA GLU A 205 4.43 15.38 -14.98
C GLU A 205 5.68 15.16 -15.84
N GLN A 206 6.31 13.98 -15.78
CA GLN A 206 7.50 13.66 -16.59
C GLN A 206 7.20 13.58 -18.10
N VAL A 207 5.96 13.28 -18.48
CA VAL A 207 5.53 13.25 -19.90
C VAL A 207 5.20 14.66 -20.42
N GLY A 208 4.96 15.64 -19.54
CA GLY A 208 4.71 17.03 -19.90
C GLY A 208 5.96 17.85 -20.24
N ASN A 209 7.15 17.42 -19.79
CA ASN A 209 8.40 18.13 -20.02
C ASN A 209 9.12 17.64 -21.30
N ASP A 210 9.24 18.51 -22.31
CA ASP A 210 9.78 18.15 -23.64
C ASP A 210 11.24 17.67 -23.64
N GLU A 211 12.06 18.11 -22.68
CA GLU A 211 13.46 17.66 -22.55
C GLU A 211 13.55 16.20 -22.07
N ASP A 212 12.77 15.81 -21.05
CA ASP A 212 12.72 14.43 -20.53
C ASP A 212 12.12 13.46 -21.56
N ARG A 213 11.16 13.91 -22.38
CA ARG A 213 10.56 13.13 -23.48
C ARG A 213 11.61 12.71 -24.51
N SER A 214 12.50 13.63 -24.90
CA SER A 214 13.55 13.36 -25.87
C SER A 214 14.59 12.36 -25.34
N GLY A 215 14.95 12.48 -24.06
CA GLY A 215 15.82 11.52 -23.36
C GLY A 215 15.19 10.14 -23.32
N LEU A 216 13.97 10.01 -22.80
CA LEU A 216 13.22 8.75 -22.70
C LEU A 216 12.99 8.07 -24.06
N ALA A 217 12.64 8.83 -25.10
CA ALA A 217 12.46 8.32 -26.45
C ALA A 217 13.79 7.83 -27.05
N ASN A 218 14.89 8.57 -26.85
CA ASN A 218 16.24 8.17 -27.27
C ASN A 218 16.74 6.93 -26.52
N TYR A 219 16.42 6.80 -25.22
CA TYR A 219 16.69 5.59 -24.46
C TYR A 219 15.92 4.40 -25.05
N LEU A 220 14.67 4.57 -25.51
CA LEU A 220 13.87 3.51 -26.10
C LEU A 220 14.33 3.13 -27.52
N SER A 221 14.81 4.09 -28.32
CA SER A 221 15.19 3.88 -29.73
C SER A 221 16.63 3.40 -29.94
N ASN A 222 17.59 3.75 -29.08
CA ASN A 222 19.02 3.47 -29.32
C ASN A 222 19.54 2.09 -28.86
N SER A 223 18.73 1.25 -28.20
CA SER A 223 19.21 -0.07 -27.73
C SER A 223 18.63 -1.21 -28.56
N SER A 224 19.36 -1.65 -29.59
CA SER A 224 19.08 -2.90 -30.29
C SER A 224 19.15 -4.09 -29.31
N SER A 225 18.30 -5.09 -29.57
CA SER A 225 17.87 -6.16 -28.66
C SER A 225 18.93 -7.21 -28.27
N ALA A 226 20.22 -6.92 -28.37
CA ALA A 226 21.25 -7.94 -28.22
C ALA A 226 22.05 -7.91 -26.90
N ASP A 227 22.26 -6.75 -26.26
CA ASP A 227 23.06 -6.70 -25.02
C ASP A 227 22.39 -5.83 -23.96
N VAL A 228 21.77 -6.47 -22.96
CA VAL A 228 21.48 -5.82 -21.68
C VAL A 228 22.83 -5.56 -21.00
N ASN A 229 23.43 -4.41 -21.31
CA ASN A 229 24.76 -4.05 -20.81
C ASN A 229 24.75 -3.97 -19.27
N SER A 230 25.91 -4.16 -18.64
CA SER A 230 26.11 -4.00 -17.18
C SER A 230 25.55 -2.67 -16.68
N GLU A 231 25.65 -1.62 -17.50
CA GLU A 231 25.14 -0.26 -17.26
C GLU A 231 23.61 -0.18 -17.13
N THR A 232 22.84 -0.98 -17.88
CA THR A 232 21.37 -0.99 -17.76
C THR A 232 20.94 -1.63 -16.43
N ARG A 233 21.68 -2.64 -15.98
CA ARG A 233 21.49 -3.27 -14.67
C ARG A 233 21.94 -2.34 -13.54
N SER A 234 23.04 -1.60 -13.70
CA SER A 234 23.49 -0.63 -12.71
C SER A 234 22.53 0.56 -12.58
N ALA A 235 21.93 1.03 -13.68
CA ALA A 235 20.92 2.09 -13.66
C ALA A 235 19.62 1.69 -12.94
N LEU A 236 19.22 0.41 -13.03
CA LEU A 236 18.09 -0.11 -12.23
C LEU A 236 18.42 -0.20 -10.74
N LEU A 237 19.68 -0.54 -10.43
CA LEU A 237 20.21 -0.65 -9.08
C LEU A 237 20.71 0.71 -8.54
N SER A 238 20.54 1.81 -9.29
CA SER A 238 21.04 3.11 -8.86
C SER A 238 20.31 3.59 -7.60
N THR A 239 21.08 4.20 -6.71
CA THR A 239 20.62 4.73 -5.42
C THR A 239 19.99 6.12 -5.53
N ASP A 240 19.84 6.67 -6.73
CA ASP A 240 19.35 8.04 -6.94
C ASP A 240 17.97 8.25 -6.34
N GLU A 241 17.06 7.29 -6.52
CA GLU A 241 15.70 7.33 -5.92
C GLU A 241 15.73 7.27 -4.40
N TYR A 242 16.68 6.51 -3.83
CA TYR A 242 16.87 6.44 -2.38
C TYR A 242 17.42 7.76 -1.85
N LEU A 243 18.33 8.43 -2.57
CA LEU A 243 18.81 9.77 -2.22
C LEU A 243 17.70 10.83 -2.33
N GLU A 244 16.87 10.79 -3.37
CA GLU A 244 15.71 11.68 -3.50
C GLU A 244 14.70 11.46 -2.36
N GLU A 245 14.41 10.20 -2.00
CA GLU A 245 13.59 9.89 -0.83
C GLU A 245 14.25 10.40 0.45
N ILE A 246 15.59 10.32 0.52
CA ILE A 246 16.33 10.82 1.66
C ILE A 246 16.14 12.33 1.81
N ASP A 247 16.29 13.09 0.72
CA ASP A 247 16.17 14.55 0.68
C ASP A 247 14.75 15.01 1.06
N LYS A 248 13.72 14.27 0.65
CA LYS A 248 12.32 14.55 1.06
C LYS A 248 12.14 14.40 2.56
N LEU A 249 12.73 13.38 3.17
CA LEU A 249 12.67 13.18 4.62
C LEU A 249 13.45 14.28 5.38
N ASP A 250 14.62 14.69 4.87
CA ASP A 250 15.38 15.80 5.45
C ASP A 250 14.62 17.12 5.34
N PHE A 251 13.92 17.36 4.23
CA PHE A 251 13.06 18.53 4.08
C PHE A 251 11.96 18.58 5.13
N ILE A 252 11.28 17.45 5.41
CA ILE A 252 10.28 17.35 6.48
C ILE A 252 10.91 17.65 7.84
N CYS A 253 12.09 17.08 8.14
CA CYS A 253 12.80 17.31 9.39
C CYS A 253 13.22 18.78 9.53
N SER A 254 13.72 19.41 8.47
CA SER A 254 14.10 20.82 8.45
C SER A 254 12.91 21.75 8.77
N CYS A 255 11.78 21.59 8.06
CA CYS A 255 10.54 22.33 8.36
C CYS A 255 10.05 22.10 9.80
N SER A 256 10.24 20.89 10.31
CA SER A 256 9.90 20.54 11.68
C SER A 256 10.81 21.25 12.69
N MET A 257 12.12 21.32 12.44
CA MET A 257 13.07 22.02 13.31
C MET A 257 12.75 23.51 13.39
N ASP A 258 12.42 24.16 12.26
CA ASP A 258 12.01 25.56 12.23
C ASP A 258 10.77 25.83 13.11
N SER A 259 9.82 24.91 13.06
CA SER A 259 8.58 24.98 13.84
C SER A 259 8.84 24.78 15.34
N ILE A 260 9.72 23.85 15.70
CA ILE A 260 10.13 23.61 17.09
C ILE A 260 10.91 24.81 17.65
N LYS A 261 11.83 25.40 16.88
CA LYS A 261 12.58 26.62 17.27
C LYS A 261 11.65 27.79 17.54
N ALA A 262 10.53 27.87 16.83
CA ALA A 262 9.48 28.85 17.06
C ALA A 262 8.57 28.51 18.27
N GLY A 263 8.81 27.38 18.95
CA GLY A 263 8.03 26.91 20.11
C GLY A 263 6.79 26.09 19.75
N GLY A 264 6.62 25.68 18.49
CA GLY A 264 5.50 24.87 18.01
C GLY A 264 5.75 23.36 18.10
N SER A 265 4.67 22.59 18.11
CA SER A 265 4.72 21.12 18.10
C SER A 265 4.45 20.55 16.70
N ILE A 266 4.93 19.33 16.46
CA ILE A 266 4.85 18.65 15.16
C ILE A 266 3.88 17.49 15.25
N LEU A 267 2.91 17.45 14.34
CA LEU A 267 1.92 16.39 14.22
C LEU A 267 2.09 15.64 12.89
N ILE A 268 2.43 14.36 12.98
CA ILE A 268 2.66 13.48 11.82
C ILE A 268 1.64 12.33 11.84
N PRO A 269 0.45 12.53 11.23
CA PRO A 269 -0.59 11.53 11.15
C PRO A 269 -0.27 10.39 10.18
N THR A 270 0.41 9.35 10.65
CA THR A 270 0.74 8.15 9.87
C THR A 270 0.63 6.89 10.72
N GLY A 271 0.20 5.79 10.07
CA GLY A 271 0.20 4.45 10.64
C GLY A 271 1.20 3.51 9.96
N ARG A 272 2.04 4.03 9.05
CA ARG A 272 2.99 3.23 8.29
C ARG A 272 4.30 3.10 9.04
N LEU A 273 4.59 1.90 9.51
CA LEU A 273 5.78 1.60 10.30
C LEU A 273 7.07 2.01 9.58
N GLY A 274 7.18 1.72 8.28
CA GLY A 274 8.38 2.08 7.50
C GLY A 274 8.67 3.58 7.53
N ILE A 275 7.65 4.42 7.41
CA ILE A 275 7.79 5.88 7.42
C ILE A 275 8.15 6.41 8.81
N ILE A 276 7.53 5.86 9.86
CA ILE A 276 7.85 6.22 11.24
C ILE A 276 9.33 5.94 11.53
N LEU A 277 9.82 4.75 11.15
CA LEU A 277 11.22 4.36 11.38
C LEU A 277 12.21 5.28 10.63
N GLN A 278 11.94 5.56 9.36
CA GLN A 278 12.79 6.44 8.55
C GLN A 278 12.83 7.87 9.13
N LEU A 279 11.68 8.43 9.52
CA LEU A 279 11.63 9.76 10.12
C LEU A 279 12.29 9.80 11.49
N LEU A 280 12.17 8.76 12.32
CA LEU A 280 12.86 8.69 13.61
C LEU A 280 14.38 8.74 13.44
N GLU A 281 14.92 8.03 12.44
CA GLU A 281 16.36 8.09 12.11
C GLU A 281 16.79 9.50 11.72
N ARG A 282 15.97 10.23 10.94
CA ARG A 282 16.28 11.60 10.54
C ARG A 282 16.10 12.63 11.62
N PHE A 283 15.07 12.51 12.44
CA PHE A 283 14.85 13.39 13.58
C PHE A 283 15.98 13.27 14.59
N GLU A 284 16.47 12.06 14.84
CA GLU A 284 17.62 11.84 15.71
C GLU A 284 18.85 12.63 15.24
N LEU A 285 19.16 12.55 13.93
CA LEU A 285 20.31 13.25 13.34
C LEU A 285 20.17 14.78 13.49
N HIS A 286 18.99 15.32 13.21
CA HIS A 286 18.72 16.77 13.29
C HIS A 286 18.69 17.29 14.73
N LEU A 287 18.01 16.59 15.64
CA LEU A 287 17.93 17.00 17.04
C LEU A 287 19.32 16.97 17.70
N THR A 288 20.15 15.98 17.35
CA THR A 288 21.52 15.88 17.87
C THR A 288 22.42 16.96 17.28
N SER A 289 22.34 17.23 15.98
CA SER A 289 23.17 18.26 15.33
C SER A 289 22.87 19.66 15.84
N GLU A 290 21.61 19.95 16.16
CA GLU A 290 21.18 21.23 16.72
C GLU A 290 21.17 21.26 18.27
N ASN A 291 21.59 20.17 18.93
CA ASN A 291 21.63 20.01 20.39
C ASN A 291 20.28 20.32 21.08
N MET A 292 19.19 19.88 20.47
CA MET A 292 17.82 20.07 20.95
C MET A 292 17.31 18.83 21.69
N LYS A 293 16.65 19.03 22.83
CA LYS A 293 16.06 17.96 23.65
C LYS A 293 14.53 18.02 23.59
N VAL A 294 13.98 17.54 22.49
CA VAL A 294 12.54 17.55 22.21
C VAL A 294 11.99 16.14 22.38
N PRO A 295 10.93 15.92 23.18
CA PRO A 295 10.35 14.59 23.33
C PRO A 295 9.60 14.17 22.07
N ILE A 296 9.75 12.89 21.72
CA ILE A 296 9.03 12.27 20.59
C ILE A 296 8.04 11.25 21.16
N PHE A 297 6.78 11.35 20.74
CA PHE A 297 5.72 10.44 21.16
C PHE A 297 5.17 9.66 19.98
N VAL A 298 4.98 8.36 20.16
CA VAL A 298 4.19 7.50 19.26
C VAL A 298 2.94 7.07 20.00
N ILE A 299 1.79 7.58 19.58
CA ILE A 299 0.49 7.32 20.23
C ILE A 299 -0.33 6.41 19.31
N SER A 300 -0.42 5.13 19.65
CA SER A 300 -1.19 4.11 18.93
C SER A 300 -1.41 2.92 19.85
N SER A 301 -2.59 2.27 19.77
CA SER A 301 -2.92 1.12 20.62
C SER A 301 -1.99 -0.07 20.40
N VAL A 302 -1.27 -0.09 19.27
CA VAL A 302 -0.32 -1.15 18.87
C VAL A 302 1.13 -0.65 18.80
N ALA A 303 1.44 0.55 19.32
CA ALA A 303 2.77 1.17 19.20
C ALA A 303 3.90 0.27 19.73
N GLU A 304 3.75 -0.27 20.94
CA GLU A 304 4.74 -1.16 21.56
C GLU A 304 4.95 -2.46 20.76
N GLU A 305 3.85 -3.06 20.29
CA GLU A 305 3.91 -4.29 19.50
C GLU A 305 4.58 -4.04 18.14
N LEU A 306 4.31 -2.91 17.49
CA LEU A 306 4.95 -2.52 16.23
C LEU A 306 6.46 -2.29 16.42
N MET A 307 6.86 -1.55 17.45
CA MET A 307 8.28 -1.28 17.73
C MET A 307 9.01 -2.58 18.10
N THR A 308 8.42 -3.43 18.94
CA THR A 308 8.99 -4.73 19.29
C THR A 308 9.12 -5.64 18.07
N PHE A 309 8.16 -5.59 17.15
CA PHE A 309 8.21 -6.37 15.91
C PHE A 309 9.46 -6.06 15.11
N THR A 310 9.91 -4.79 15.04
CA THR A 310 11.11 -4.41 14.26
C THR A 310 12.39 -5.17 14.65
N SER A 311 12.47 -5.60 15.91
CA SER A 311 13.62 -6.35 16.44
C SER A 311 13.70 -7.79 15.92
N ILE A 312 12.61 -8.32 15.33
CA ILE A 312 12.52 -9.71 14.84
C ILE A 312 12.36 -9.80 13.31
N ILE A 313 12.56 -8.69 12.58
CA ILE A 313 12.34 -8.59 11.12
C ILE A 313 13.63 -8.55 10.25
N PRO A 314 14.87 -8.81 10.71
CA PRO A 314 16.04 -8.49 9.88
C PRO A 314 16.05 -9.17 8.50
N GLU A 315 15.48 -10.38 8.39
CA GLU A 315 15.33 -11.13 7.13
C GLU A 315 14.48 -10.41 6.06
N TRP A 316 13.73 -9.37 6.43
CA TRP A 316 12.88 -8.58 5.52
C TRP A 316 13.46 -7.21 5.16
N LEU A 317 14.62 -6.85 5.73
CA LEU A 317 15.30 -5.57 5.47
C LEU A 317 16.30 -5.69 4.33
N GLY A 318 16.64 -4.55 3.72
CA GLY A 318 17.69 -4.48 2.70
C GLY A 318 19.06 -4.84 3.26
N GLN A 319 19.98 -5.28 2.38
CA GLN A 319 21.32 -5.75 2.77
C GLN A 319 22.08 -4.74 3.64
N GLN A 320 22.00 -3.44 3.32
CA GLN A 320 22.60 -2.36 4.11
C GLN A 320 22.11 -2.31 5.57
N CYS A 321 20.84 -2.61 5.83
CA CYS A 321 20.29 -2.67 7.19
C CYS A 321 20.65 -3.99 7.88
N GLN A 322 20.74 -5.09 7.13
CA GLN A 322 21.21 -6.37 7.67
C GLN A 322 22.67 -6.32 8.09
N ASP A 323 23.52 -5.58 7.36
CA ASP A 323 24.94 -5.43 7.68
C ASP A 323 25.16 -4.71 9.03
N ARG A 324 24.21 -3.84 9.44
CA ARG A 324 24.22 -3.18 10.77
C ARG A 324 24.09 -4.17 11.93
N LEU A 325 23.50 -5.37 11.72
CA LEU A 325 23.47 -6.42 12.76
C LEU A 325 24.85 -6.92 13.16
N TYR A 326 25.77 -6.92 12.20
CA TYR A 326 27.12 -7.44 12.38
C TYR A 326 28.11 -6.34 12.82
N SER A 327 27.61 -5.12 13.06
CA SER A 327 28.40 -3.99 13.56
C SER A 327 28.56 -4.04 15.09
N GLU A 328 29.58 -3.36 15.61
CA GLU A 328 29.93 -3.37 17.05
C GLU A 328 28.81 -2.86 17.97
N LYS A 329 27.86 -2.08 17.44
CA LYS A 329 26.60 -1.70 18.09
C LYS A 329 25.41 -2.34 17.35
N PRO A 330 24.85 -3.46 17.84
CA PRO A 330 23.80 -4.20 17.12
C PRO A 330 22.41 -3.61 17.37
N SER A 331 22.18 -2.35 16.98
CA SER A 331 20.84 -1.76 16.88
C SER A 331 20.44 -1.66 15.41
N LEU A 332 19.43 -2.44 15.00
CA LEU A 332 18.89 -2.39 13.63
C LEU A 332 18.31 -1.01 13.29
N PHE A 333 17.70 -0.37 14.28
CA PHE A 333 16.99 0.88 14.15
C PHE A 333 17.24 1.77 15.36
N THR A 334 17.42 3.06 15.10
CA THR A 334 17.70 4.11 16.09
C THR A 334 16.65 4.21 17.20
N HIS A 335 15.39 3.91 16.90
CA HIS A 335 14.30 3.98 17.89
C HIS A 335 14.58 3.15 19.16
N THR A 336 15.36 2.05 19.05
CA THR A 336 15.71 1.21 20.20
C THR A 336 16.57 1.95 21.22
N GLU A 337 17.50 2.78 20.74
CA GLU A 337 18.36 3.62 21.57
C GLU A 337 17.56 4.81 22.12
N MET A 338 16.74 5.44 21.26
CA MET A 338 15.88 6.55 21.68
C MET A 338 14.89 6.17 22.79
N LEU A 339 14.38 4.93 22.79
CA LEU A 339 13.54 4.40 23.88
C LEU A 339 14.33 4.26 25.18
N LYS A 340 15.55 3.71 25.12
CA LYS A 340 16.42 3.53 26.30
C LYS A 340 16.86 4.85 26.90
N ASP A 341 17.14 5.84 26.05
CA ASP A 341 17.58 7.17 26.44
C ASP A 341 16.44 8.07 26.95
N GLY A 342 15.19 7.60 26.88
CA GLY A 342 14.02 8.40 27.26
C GLY A 342 13.80 9.60 26.33
N ARG A 343 14.01 9.42 25.03
CA ARG A 343 13.75 10.45 23.99
C ARG A 343 12.53 10.11 23.13
N LEU A 344 12.28 8.82 22.96
CA LEU A 344 11.07 8.28 22.33
C LEU A 344 10.19 7.65 23.40
N TYR A 345 8.90 7.95 23.35
CA TYR A 345 7.89 7.40 24.26
C TYR A 345 6.73 6.79 23.48
N LEU A 346 6.27 5.62 23.91
CA LEU A 346 5.17 4.89 23.29
C LEU A 346 3.97 4.90 24.23
N PHE A 347 2.79 5.21 23.71
CA PHE A 347 1.56 5.16 24.51
C PHE A 347 0.38 4.63 23.70
N PRO A 348 -0.53 3.87 24.33
CA PRO A 348 -1.68 3.28 23.64
C PRO A 348 -2.74 4.32 23.27
N ALA A 349 -2.88 5.39 24.06
CA ALA A 349 -3.92 6.40 23.88
C ALA A 349 -3.51 7.78 24.42
N ILE A 350 -4.17 8.84 23.91
CA ILE A 350 -3.90 10.22 24.31
C ILE A 350 -4.29 10.53 25.76
N HIS A 351 -5.25 9.76 26.31
CA HIS A 351 -5.75 9.90 27.67
C HIS A 351 -5.00 8.99 28.67
N SER A 352 -3.86 8.40 28.26
CA SER A 352 -3.04 7.57 29.15
C SER A 352 -2.50 8.41 30.31
N VAL A 353 -2.69 7.95 31.54
CA VAL A 353 -2.29 8.69 32.75
C VAL A 353 -0.78 8.99 32.77
N GLU A 354 0.03 8.06 32.27
CA GLU A 354 1.48 8.19 32.19
C GLU A 354 1.90 9.26 31.17
N LEU A 355 1.27 9.28 29.99
CA LEU A 355 1.47 10.32 28.99
C LEU A 355 1.19 11.71 29.56
N LEU A 356 0.07 11.87 30.28
CA LEU A 356 -0.32 13.15 30.87
C LEU A 356 0.68 13.66 31.92
N LYS A 357 1.45 12.79 32.58
CA LYS A 357 2.48 13.18 33.55
C LYS A 357 3.75 13.69 32.90
N ILE A 358 4.06 13.21 31.69
CA ILE A 358 5.31 13.52 30.99
C ILE A 358 5.12 14.43 29.78
N TRP A 359 3.87 14.79 29.46
CA TRP A 359 3.55 15.64 28.31
C TRP A 359 4.23 16.99 28.41
N GLN A 360 5.04 17.32 27.40
CA GLN A 360 5.78 18.57 27.32
C GLN A 360 5.75 19.08 25.88
N GLU A 361 5.50 20.38 25.71
CA GLU A 361 5.55 21.06 24.40
C GLU A 361 6.71 22.08 24.39
N PRO A 362 7.41 22.27 23.26
CA PRO A 362 7.18 21.64 21.95
C PRO A 362 7.54 20.15 21.92
N CYS A 363 6.81 19.36 21.13
CA CYS A 363 7.05 17.92 20.95
C CYS A 363 6.81 17.47 19.50
N ILE A 364 7.26 16.26 19.19
CA ILE A 364 6.96 15.59 17.92
C ILE A 364 6.05 14.41 18.21
N VAL A 365 4.92 14.31 17.50
CA VAL A 365 3.95 13.22 17.70
C VAL A 365 3.66 12.49 16.40
N PHE A 366 3.93 11.18 16.43
CA PHE A 366 3.44 10.23 15.44
C PHE A 366 2.17 9.56 15.98
N CYS A 367 1.09 9.60 15.20
CA CYS A 367 -0.13 8.89 15.56
C CYS A 367 -0.98 8.55 14.34
N PRO A 368 -1.83 7.51 14.40
CA PRO A 368 -2.89 7.31 13.43
C PRO A 368 -4.05 8.28 13.71
N HIS A 369 -4.98 8.50 12.78
CA HIS A 369 -5.06 7.96 11.42
C HIS A 369 -4.86 9.07 10.37
N TRP A 370 -4.19 8.76 9.26
CA TRP A 370 -3.88 9.70 8.16
C TRP A 370 -5.12 10.38 7.53
N SER A 371 -6.32 9.84 7.73
CA SER A 371 -7.58 10.47 7.30
C SER A 371 -7.98 11.71 8.13
N LEU A 372 -7.38 11.92 9.30
CA LEU A 372 -7.75 12.96 10.27
C LEU A 372 -9.22 12.87 10.73
N ARG A 373 -9.83 11.69 10.67
CA ARG A 373 -11.25 11.45 11.02
C ARG A 373 -11.48 10.64 12.29
N LEU A 374 -10.46 9.94 12.76
CA LEU A 374 -10.53 9.09 13.94
C LEU A 374 -9.15 8.94 14.55
N GLY A 375 -9.13 8.54 15.83
CA GLY A 375 -7.92 8.32 16.59
C GLY A 375 -7.31 9.60 17.19
N PRO A 376 -6.12 9.46 17.81
CA PRO A 376 -5.45 10.51 18.57
C PRO A 376 -5.26 11.82 17.81
N VAL A 377 -5.04 11.73 16.49
CA VAL A 377 -4.85 12.89 15.60
C VAL A 377 -5.97 13.93 15.72
N THR A 378 -7.23 13.49 15.89
CA THR A 378 -8.37 14.39 15.93
C THR A 378 -8.34 15.30 17.17
N HIS A 379 -7.86 14.76 18.29
CA HIS A 379 -7.70 15.49 19.54
C HIS A 379 -6.51 16.44 19.49
N LEU A 380 -5.37 15.98 18.96
CA LEU A 380 -4.15 16.80 18.82
C LEU A 380 -4.35 17.95 17.83
N LEU A 381 -5.00 17.69 16.71
CA LEU A 381 -5.28 18.73 15.73
C LEU A 381 -6.26 19.78 16.28
N ARG A 382 -7.24 19.40 17.10
CA ARG A 382 -8.12 20.36 17.81
C ARG A 382 -7.33 21.23 18.80
N ARG A 383 -6.31 20.68 19.45
CA ARG A 383 -5.43 21.41 20.37
C ARG A 383 -4.52 22.40 19.64
N TRP A 384 -3.91 21.97 18.53
CA TRP A 384 -2.85 22.74 17.85
C TRP A 384 -3.29 23.55 16.64
N ARG A 385 -4.53 23.41 16.15
CA ARG A 385 -5.00 24.16 14.96
C ARG A 385 -4.84 25.68 15.05
N GLY A 386 -4.86 26.25 16.26
CA GLY A 386 -4.73 27.69 16.49
C GLY A 386 -3.30 28.19 16.66
N ASP A 387 -2.33 27.29 16.79
CA ASP A 387 -0.92 27.64 16.99
C ASP A 387 -0.20 27.80 15.64
N GLN A 388 0.23 29.02 15.34
CA GLN A 388 0.93 29.37 14.10
C GLN A 388 2.34 28.79 14.00
N ASN A 389 2.92 28.38 15.13
CA ASN A 389 4.26 27.80 15.17
C ASN A 389 4.24 26.30 14.96
N SER A 390 3.12 25.63 15.27
CA SER A 390 2.95 24.19 15.10
C SER A 390 2.85 23.79 13.61
N LEU A 391 3.28 22.56 13.32
CA LEU A 391 3.32 21.99 11.97
C LEU A 391 2.54 20.67 11.87
N LEU A 392 1.64 20.58 10.91
CA LEU A 392 0.95 19.36 10.51
C LEU A 392 1.57 18.81 9.23
N VAL A 393 2.03 17.57 9.24
CA VAL A 393 2.60 16.89 8.07
C VAL A 393 1.60 15.87 7.52
N ILE A 394 1.02 16.11 6.34
CA ILE A 394 0.06 15.21 5.70
C ILE A 394 0.61 14.58 4.42
N GLU A 395 0.18 13.35 4.16
CA GLU A 395 0.53 12.66 2.92
C GLU A 395 -0.14 13.30 1.70
N GLU A 396 0.62 13.43 0.61
CA GLU A 396 0.15 13.89 -0.69
C GLU A 396 -0.87 12.92 -1.32
N GLY A 397 -1.77 13.44 -2.14
CA GLY A 397 -2.90 12.68 -2.72
C GLY A 397 -4.19 12.77 -1.92
N VAL A 398 -4.17 13.44 -0.76
CA VAL A 398 -5.36 13.81 0.00
C VAL A 398 -5.65 15.30 -0.22
N ASP A 399 -6.91 15.65 -0.54
CA ASP A 399 -7.33 17.05 -0.63
C ASP A 399 -7.29 17.70 0.77
N ALA A 400 -6.23 18.49 1.01
CA ALA A 400 -6.02 19.19 2.27
C ALA A 400 -7.19 20.11 2.63
N ASN A 401 -7.81 20.78 1.65
CA ASN A 401 -8.91 21.70 1.91
C ASN A 401 -10.13 20.96 2.44
N LEU A 402 -10.42 19.78 1.88
CA LEU A 402 -11.52 18.93 2.32
C LEU A 402 -11.22 18.25 3.66
N VAL A 403 -10.00 17.75 3.83
CA VAL A 403 -9.62 17.03 5.06
C VAL A 403 -9.50 17.97 6.26
N LEU A 404 -9.10 19.22 6.04
CA LEU A 404 -8.99 20.21 7.12
C LEU A 404 -10.28 20.99 7.39
N LEU A 405 -11.29 20.84 6.54
CA LEU A 405 -12.59 21.53 6.67
C LEU A 405 -13.20 21.47 8.08
N PRO A 406 -13.22 20.32 8.79
CA PRO A 406 -13.81 20.23 10.14
C PRO A 406 -13.01 20.99 11.20
N PHE A 407 -11.76 21.33 10.92
CA PHE A 407 -10.85 21.96 11.87
C PHE A 407 -10.69 23.46 11.62
N LYS A 408 -11.27 24.02 10.54
CA LYS A 408 -11.21 25.46 10.25
C LYS A 408 -11.84 26.31 11.38
N PRO A 409 -11.31 27.52 11.65
CA PRO A 409 -10.10 28.10 11.05
C PRO A 409 -8.83 27.41 11.56
N ILE A 410 -7.81 27.31 10.70
CA ILE A 410 -6.50 26.75 11.01
C ILE A 410 -5.45 27.83 10.81
N ALA A 411 -4.67 28.09 11.85
CA ALA A 411 -3.49 28.94 11.84
C ALA A 411 -2.19 28.12 11.81
N MET A 412 -2.26 26.84 12.20
CA MET A 412 -1.18 25.85 12.10
C MET A 412 -0.65 25.70 10.68
N LYS A 413 0.68 25.56 10.54
CA LYS A 413 1.32 25.30 9.26
C LYS A 413 0.97 23.89 8.78
N VAL A 414 0.76 23.73 7.48
CA VAL A 414 0.47 22.43 6.86
C VAL A 414 1.50 22.15 5.78
N LEU A 415 2.23 21.05 5.94
CA LEU A 415 3.17 20.53 4.96
C LEU A 415 2.57 19.28 4.31
N GLN A 416 2.43 19.31 2.98
CA GLN A 416 2.05 18.13 2.20
C GLN A 416 3.31 17.47 1.65
N CYS A 417 3.44 16.16 1.80
CA CYS A 417 4.60 15.42 1.29
C CYS A 417 4.24 14.02 0.79
N SER A 418 4.95 13.56 -0.24
CA SER A 418 4.92 12.17 -0.68
C SER A 418 5.99 11.37 0.06
N PHE A 419 5.55 10.49 0.96
CA PHE A 419 6.44 9.69 1.80
C PHE A 419 7.06 8.48 1.07
N LEU A 420 6.44 7.96 0.01
CA LEU A 420 6.96 6.83 -0.75
C LEU A 420 6.80 7.08 -2.25
N SER A 421 7.94 7.16 -2.95
CA SER A 421 7.93 7.12 -4.40
C SER A 421 7.86 5.65 -4.82
N GLY A 422 6.69 5.20 -5.28
CA GLY A 422 6.62 3.90 -5.98
C GLY A 422 7.59 3.87 -7.17
N MET A 423 7.72 2.70 -7.82
CA MET A 423 8.68 2.57 -8.93
C MET A 423 8.46 3.68 -9.97
N GLN A 424 9.54 4.42 -10.29
CA GLN A 424 9.47 5.48 -11.29
C GLN A 424 9.28 4.91 -12.69
N LEU A 425 8.67 5.71 -13.57
CA LEU A 425 8.43 5.34 -14.96
C LEU A 425 9.75 4.94 -15.68
N LYS A 426 10.83 5.69 -15.48
CA LYS A 426 12.16 5.39 -16.05
C LYS A 426 12.64 3.96 -15.69
N LYS A 427 12.62 3.57 -14.41
CA LYS A 427 12.98 2.21 -13.97
C LYS A 427 12.03 1.15 -14.48
N SER A 428 10.74 1.45 -14.59
CA SER A 428 9.77 0.50 -15.13
C SER A 428 10.04 0.14 -16.59
N LEU A 429 10.45 1.12 -17.41
CA LEU A 429 10.78 0.91 -18.82
C LEU A 429 12.03 0.05 -18.93
N LEU A 430 13.04 0.29 -18.09
CA LEU A 430 14.24 -0.56 -18.00
C LEU A 430 13.88 -1.98 -17.57
N LEU A 431 12.99 -2.15 -16.60
CA LEU A 431 12.53 -3.45 -16.15
C LEU A 431 11.81 -4.21 -17.28
N MET A 432 10.97 -3.53 -18.07
CA MET A 432 10.33 -4.13 -19.24
C MET A 432 11.36 -4.55 -20.30
N LYS A 433 12.43 -3.77 -20.51
CA LYS A 433 13.52 -4.15 -21.42
C LYS A 433 14.28 -5.39 -20.95
N ILE A 434 14.45 -5.57 -19.64
CA ILE A 434 15.14 -6.76 -19.10
C ILE A 434 14.21 -7.97 -19.12
N LEU A 435 12.96 -7.80 -18.71
CA LEU A 435 12.01 -8.90 -18.62
C LEU A 435 11.47 -9.36 -19.97
N GLN A 436 11.49 -8.48 -21.00
CA GLN A 436 10.93 -8.72 -22.33
C GLN A 436 9.55 -9.42 -22.26
N PRO A 437 8.57 -8.82 -21.55
CA PRO A 437 7.28 -9.46 -21.35
C PRO A 437 6.54 -9.60 -22.69
N LYS A 438 5.87 -10.74 -22.88
CA LYS A 438 5.05 -10.96 -24.09
C LYS A 438 3.85 -10.01 -24.17
N HIS A 439 3.31 -9.66 -23.02
CA HIS A 439 2.16 -8.77 -22.88
C HIS A 439 2.23 -8.03 -21.54
N VAL A 440 1.85 -6.74 -21.52
CA VAL A 440 1.87 -5.90 -20.31
C VAL A 440 0.49 -5.32 -20.04
N LEU A 441 0.03 -5.41 -18.79
CA LEU A 441 -1.21 -4.80 -18.34
C LEU A 441 -0.92 -3.52 -17.55
N PHE A 442 -1.46 -2.40 -18.00
CA PHE A 442 -1.32 -1.11 -17.34
C PHE A 442 -2.66 -0.62 -16.79
N PRO A 443 -2.68 0.04 -15.62
CA PRO A 443 -3.83 0.86 -15.23
C PRO A 443 -4.15 1.90 -16.30
N GLU A 444 -5.44 2.19 -16.51
CA GLU A 444 -5.93 3.15 -17.51
C GLU A 444 -5.27 4.54 -17.40
N ILE A 445 -4.92 4.97 -16.19
CA ILE A 445 -4.22 6.24 -15.92
C ILE A 445 -2.89 6.38 -16.69
N PHE A 446 -2.26 5.28 -17.07
CA PHE A 446 -0.99 5.29 -17.80
C PHE A 446 -1.15 5.28 -19.32
N ARG A 447 -2.37 5.20 -19.87
CA ARG A 447 -2.60 5.12 -21.32
C ARG A 447 -1.89 6.25 -22.07
N ARG A 448 -2.09 7.50 -21.64
CA ARG A 448 -1.43 8.67 -22.25
C ARG A 448 0.10 8.57 -22.26
N CYS A 449 0.67 8.07 -21.16
CA CYS A 449 2.12 7.91 -21.02
C CYS A 449 2.66 6.84 -21.97
N VAL A 450 1.99 5.68 -22.03
CA VAL A 450 2.40 4.55 -22.89
C VAL A 450 2.27 4.91 -24.37
N ASP A 451 1.17 5.56 -24.77
CA ASP A 451 0.93 6.02 -26.13
C ASP A 451 2.02 7.02 -26.58
N THR A 452 2.41 7.93 -25.68
CA THR A 452 3.44 8.94 -25.96
C THR A 452 4.83 8.32 -26.14
N LEU A 453 5.15 7.28 -25.35
CA LEU A 453 6.45 6.61 -25.39
C LEU A 453 6.59 5.60 -26.54
N LYS A 454 5.53 5.35 -27.32
CA LYS A 454 5.52 4.38 -28.44
C LYS A 454 6.15 3.03 -28.07
N VAL A 455 5.82 2.54 -26.87
CA VAL A 455 6.37 1.27 -26.37
C VAL A 455 5.94 0.15 -27.34
N SER A 456 6.89 -0.52 -27.97
CA SER A 456 6.66 -1.55 -29.00
C SER A 456 6.14 -2.90 -28.47
N LEU A 457 5.75 -2.96 -27.19
CA LEU A 457 5.28 -4.16 -26.51
C LEU A 457 3.75 -4.30 -26.66
N SER A 458 3.27 -5.53 -26.78
CA SER A 458 1.83 -5.80 -26.68
C SER A 458 1.34 -5.36 -25.31
N SER A 459 0.41 -4.41 -25.27
CA SER A 459 -0.11 -3.87 -24.01
C SER A 459 -1.63 -3.80 -24.02
N SER A 460 -2.23 -3.88 -22.84
CA SER A 460 -3.65 -3.64 -22.62
C SER A 460 -3.84 -2.85 -21.33
N PHE A 461 -4.96 -2.14 -21.26
CA PHE A 461 -5.26 -1.26 -20.15
C PHE A 461 -6.44 -1.79 -19.34
N TYR A 462 -6.43 -1.50 -18.04
CA TYR A 462 -7.48 -1.93 -17.13
C TYR A 462 -8.00 -0.77 -16.30
N GLN A 463 -9.31 -0.75 -16.10
CA GLN A 463 -9.96 0.06 -15.08
C GLN A 463 -10.27 -0.79 -13.85
N GLU A 464 -10.50 -0.12 -12.72
CA GLU A 464 -10.93 -0.80 -11.51
C GLU A 464 -12.27 -1.53 -11.77
N ASN A 465 -12.38 -2.76 -11.28
CA ASN A 465 -13.59 -3.61 -11.36
C ASN A 465 -13.93 -4.20 -12.73
N GLU A 466 -13.00 -4.16 -13.67
CA GLU A 466 -13.15 -4.87 -14.95
C GLU A 466 -12.52 -6.27 -14.89
N THR A 467 -13.24 -7.25 -15.45
CA THR A 467 -12.66 -8.58 -15.69
C THR A 467 -12.00 -8.56 -17.05
N LEU A 468 -10.68 -8.73 -17.08
CA LEU A 468 -9.92 -8.76 -18.32
C LEU A 468 -9.48 -10.18 -18.65
N HIS A 469 -9.65 -10.53 -19.91
CA HIS A 469 -9.11 -11.77 -20.46
C HIS A 469 -7.67 -11.51 -20.93
N ILE A 470 -6.69 -12.07 -20.22
CA ILE A 470 -5.28 -11.95 -20.62
C ILE A 470 -5.06 -12.78 -21.89
N PRO A 471 -4.60 -12.17 -23.01
CA PRO A 471 -4.41 -12.88 -24.25
C PRO A 471 -3.32 -13.95 -24.10
N HIS A 472 -3.66 -15.19 -24.46
CA HIS A 472 -2.71 -16.29 -24.52
C HIS A 472 -2.02 -16.28 -25.88
N THR A 473 -0.71 -16.03 -25.91
CA THR A 473 0.06 -15.82 -27.15
C THR A 473 0.75 -17.08 -27.70
N GLU A 474 0.67 -18.23 -27.03
CA GLU A 474 1.24 -19.50 -27.54
C GLU A 474 0.14 -20.51 -27.88
N ASP A 475 0.02 -20.93 -29.14
CA ASP A 475 -0.82 -22.08 -29.52
C ASP A 475 -0.16 -23.43 -29.16
N SER A 476 1.09 -23.42 -28.67
CA SER A 476 1.83 -24.62 -28.27
C SER A 476 1.99 -24.71 -26.76
N SER A 477 1.10 -25.45 -26.10
CA SER A 477 1.30 -25.83 -24.70
C SER A 477 2.60 -26.63 -24.57
N ARG A 478 3.58 -26.13 -23.80
CA ARG A 478 4.83 -26.84 -23.50
C ARG A 478 4.50 -28.09 -22.66
N LEU A 479 4.56 -29.26 -23.29
CA LEU A 479 4.37 -30.56 -22.66
C LEU A 479 5.72 -31.16 -22.28
N HIS A 480 5.94 -31.46 -21.00
CA HIS A 480 7.10 -32.23 -20.56
C HIS A 480 6.81 -33.72 -20.72
N ILE A 481 7.56 -34.41 -21.57
CA ILE A 481 7.41 -35.85 -21.79
C ILE A 481 8.43 -36.56 -20.92
N ASP A 482 7.98 -37.46 -20.04
CA ASP A 482 8.87 -38.27 -19.20
C ASP A 482 9.82 -39.11 -20.07
N MET A 483 11.06 -39.31 -19.63
CA MET A 483 12.11 -39.95 -20.44
C MET A 483 11.72 -41.36 -20.89
N ASP A 484 10.98 -42.11 -20.07
CA ASP A 484 10.54 -43.46 -20.43
C ASP A 484 9.45 -43.47 -21.50
N LEU A 485 8.68 -42.39 -21.58
CA LEU A 485 7.69 -42.18 -22.63
C LEU A 485 8.36 -41.63 -23.90
N ALA A 486 9.31 -40.71 -23.74
CA ALA A 486 10.08 -40.12 -24.85
C ALA A 486 10.87 -41.17 -25.64
N ARG A 487 11.40 -42.20 -24.97
CA ARG A 487 12.10 -43.34 -25.61
C ARG A 487 11.22 -44.15 -26.57
N GLN A 488 9.89 -44.02 -26.50
CA GLN A 488 8.95 -44.76 -27.35
C GLN A 488 8.58 -44.01 -28.63
N ILE A 489 9.04 -42.76 -28.78
CA ILE A 489 8.77 -41.93 -29.95
C ILE A 489 9.45 -42.55 -31.17
N LYS A 490 8.65 -43.11 -32.07
CA LYS A 490 9.07 -43.55 -33.40
C LYS A 490 8.54 -42.57 -34.43
N TYR A 491 9.44 -41.96 -35.20
CA TYR A 491 9.08 -40.99 -36.22
C TYR A 491 8.63 -41.71 -37.51
N THR A 492 7.57 -41.19 -38.11
CA THR A 492 7.10 -41.59 -39.43
C THR A 492 7.09 -40.34 -40.31
N LYS A 493 7.85 -40.37 -41.41
CA LYS A 493 7.91 -39.25 -42.36
C LYS A 493 6.64 -39.22 -43.19
N PHE A 494 5.97 -38.08 -43.22
CA PHE A 494 4.82 -37.85 -44.08
C PHE A 494 5.26 -37.00 -45.28
N GLU A 495 5.40 -37.63 -46.46
CA GLU A 495 6.06 -37.03 -47.63
C GLU A 495 5.30 -35.83 -48.23
N GLU A 496 3.98 -35.71 -47.99
CA GLU A 496 3.16 -34.63 -48.58
C GLU A 496 3.25 -33.28 -47.84
N GLN A 497 3.75 -33.24 -46.59
CA GLN A 497 3.80 -32.01 -45.78
C GLN A 497 5.17 -31.74 -45.13
N ASN A 498 6.16 -32.62 -45.33
CA ASN A 498 7.49 -32.49 -44.73
C ASN A 498 7.44 -32.38 -43.19
N VAL A 499 6.49 -33.08 -42.56
CA VAL A 499 6.30 -33.12 -41.10
C VAL A 499 6.59 -34.53 -40.60
N ASP A 500 7.46 -34.65 -39.60
CA ASP A 500 7.71 -35.89 -38.87
C ASP A 500 6.61 -36.11 -37.83
N ILE A 501 5.83 -37.19 -37.96
CA ILE A 501 4.72 -37.49 -37.06
C ILE A 501 5.07 -38.73 -36.21
N SER A 502 4.85 -38.63 -34.90
CA SER A 502 4.93 -39.74 -33.97
C SER A 502 3.68 -39.82 -33.09
N ARG A 503 3.27 -41.04 -32.72
CA ARG A 503 2.14 -41.27 -31.81
C ARG A 503 2.66 -41.73 -30.46
N LEU A 504 2.22 -41.04 -29.42
CA LEU A 504 2.55 -41.34 -28.03
C LEU A 504 1.27 -41.52 -27.23
N LYS A 505 1.18 -42.60 -26.44
CA LYS A 505 0.06 -42.85 -25.53
C LYS A 505 0.60 -42.88 -24.11
N GLY A 506 0.09 -42.00 -23.26
CA GLY A 506 0.44 -41.90 -21.85
C GLY A 506 -0.64 -41.15 -21.07
N LYS A 507 -0.47 -41.05 -19.76
CA LYS A 507 -1.33 -40.26 -18.88
C LYS A 507 -0.81 -38.83 -18.81
N LEU A 508 -1.70 -37.86 -19.04
CA LEU A 508 -1.40 -36.45 -18.86
C LEU A 508 -1.65 -36.07 -17.39
N THR A 509 -0.64 -35.55 -16.72
CA THR A 509 -0.72 -34.98 -15.37
C THR A 509 -0.28 -33.52 -15.40
N VAL A 510 -0.65 -32.74 -14.38
CA VAL A 510 -0.11 -31.41 -14.14
C VAL A 510 0.68 -31.47 -12.86
N GLU A 511 1.98 -31.24 -12.94
CA GLU A 511 2.87 -31.18 -11.79
C GLU A 511 3.64 -29.88 -11.85
N HIS A 512 3.68 -29.16 -10.72
CA HIS A 512 4.41 -27.90 -10.60
C HIS A 512 4.04 -26.87 -11.70
N GLY A 513 2.75 -26.78 -12.03
CA GLY A 513 2.22 -25.86 -13.04
C GLY A 513 2.67 -26.12 -14.47
N ARG A 514 3.18 -27.32 -14.77
CA ARG A 514 3.51 -27.77 -16.13
C ARG A 514 2.76 -29.05 -16.46
N TYR A 515 2.33 -29.16 -17.72
CA TYR A 515 1.79 -30.42 -18.23
C TYR A 515 2.93 -31.44 -18.35
N LYS A 516 2.74 -32.62 -17.75
CA LYS A 516 3.66 -33.75 -17.81
C LYS A 516 2.94 -34.97 -18.40
N ALA A 517 3.53 -35.61 -19.41
CA ALA A 517 3.06 -36.88 -19.93
C ALA A 517 3.90 -38.02 -19.32
N VAL A 518 3.25 -38.90 -18.57
CA VAL A 518 3.83 -40.09 -17.93
C VAL A 518 3.23 -41.37 -18.52
N ARG A 519 3.86 -42.51 -18.26
CA ARG A 519 3.44 -43.81 -18.81
C ARG A 519 2.08 -44.28 -18.30
#